data_AF-A0A0R2WZG5-F1
#
_entry.id   AF-A0A0R2WZG5-F1
#
_cell.length_a   1.000
_cell.length_b   1.000
_cell.length_c   1.000
_cell.angle_alpha   90.00
_cell.angle_beta   90.00
_cell.angle_gamma   90.00
#
_symmetry.space_group_name_H-M   'P 1'
#
loop_
_entity.id
_entity.type
_entity.pdbx_description
1 polymer ?
#
loop_
_entity_poly.entity_id
_entity_poly.type
_entity_poly.pdbx_seq_one_letter_code
_entity_poly.pdbx_strand_id
1 'polypeptide(L)'
;MFWASHITHHSSDEFNLSTALRQASTGFYFKWIFYMPLAVLGIPVQVFVVVGLIDLLYQVWVHTRLVGRLGWIEYVLVTPSNHRVHHGKNDYCIDKNYGGMFCAWDRMFGTYADEREEEPIVYGLKKKLNSWNPVWSNLHYWASMFKKAGQQDNWRDKLMCFFAPPAWSPDGKSAPKPLAEIPVADEIFVEKTPLSIKLSGLMMTVISAIVLVLYLGTKQQLPGLVQILVAGTAVCAFAVLGYFWTQGNKKEFER
;
A
#
# COMPACT_ATOMS: atom_id res chain seq x y z
N MET A 1 -1.90 8.74 -8.83
CA MET A 1 -0.99 9.22 -7.75
C MET A 1 -1.38 8.68 -6.38
N PHE A 2 -2.65 8.79 -5.94
CA PHE A 2 -3.08 8.25 -4.65
C PHE A 2 -2.87 6.73 -4.56
N TRP A 3 -3.21 5.99 -5.63
CA TRP A 3 -2.86 4.59 -5.73
C TRP A 3 -1.35 4.33 -5.65
N ALA A 4 -0.51 5.17 -6.24
CA ALA A 4 0.95 5.04 -6.13
C ALA A 4 1.45 5.20 -4.68
N SER A 5 0.73 5.99 -3.88
CA SER A 5 0.94 6.14 -2.43
C SER A 5 0.19 5.13 -1.57
N HIS A 6 -0.38 4.08 -2.18
CA HIS A 6 -1.13 3.06 -1.46
C HIS A 6 -0.85 1.63 -1.94
N ILE A 7 -0.36 1.44 -3.16
CA ILE A 7 -0.14 0.13 -3.79
C ILE A 7 0.75 -0.80 -2.96
N THR A 8 1.73 -0.28 -2.22
CA THR A 8 2.56 -1.08 -1.29
C THR A 8 1.72 -1.79 -0.22
N HIS A 9 0.62 -1.16 0.22
CA HIS A 9 -0.33 -1.74 1.17
C HIS A 9 -1.08 -2.93 0.59
N HIS A 10 -1.51 -2.81 -0.67
CA HIS A 10 -2.18 -3.87 -1.42
C HIS A 10 -1.22 -4.92 -2.01
N SER A 11 0.09 -4.73 -1.87
CA SER A 11 1.09 -5.59 -2.53
C SER A 11 1.17 -7.00 -1.97
N SER A 12 0.59 -7.25 -0.80
CA SER A 12 0.66 -8.53 -0.12
C SER A 12 -0.36 -9.49 -0.71
N ASP A 13 0.11 -10.66 -1.15
CA ASP A 13 -0.78 -11.78 -1.50
C ASP A 13 -1.44 -12.40 -0.24
N GLU A 14 -0.90 -12.09 0.94
CA GLU A 14 -1.48 -12.43 2.25
C GLU A 14 -2.30 -11.27 2.83
N PHE A 15 -3.45 -11.58 3.43
CA PHE A 15 -4.30 -10.60 4.10
C PHE A 15 -4.52 -10.98 5.56
N ASN A 16 -3.85 -10.25 6.46
CA ASN A 16 -3.91 -10.43 7.91
C ASN A 16 -3.52 -9.11 8.61
N LEU A 17 -3.50 -9.08 9.95
CA LEU A 17 -3.26 -7.84 10.71
C LEU A 17 -1.94 -7.15 10.37
N SER A 18 -0.92 -7.90 9.91
CA SER A 18 0.37 -7.31 9.49
C SER A 18 0.26 -6.50 8.19
N THR A 19 -0.78 -6.72 7.37
CA THR A 19 -1.06 -5.91 6.18
C THR A 19 -1.26 -4.44 6.56
N ALA A 20 -1.85 -4.15 7.73
CA ALA A 20 -1.98 -2.79 8.25
C ALA A 20 -0.63 -2.07 8.39
N LEU A 21 0.45 -2.79 8.66
CA LEU A 21 1.80 -2.24 8.82
C LEU A 21 2.51 -1.97 7.49
N ARG A 22 2.00 -2.48 6.36
CA ARG A 22 2.58 -2.30 5.02
C ARG A 22 2.22 -0.93 4.42
N GLN A 23 2.63 0.15 5.08
CA GLN A 23 2.33 1.50 4.62
C GLN A 23 3.31 1.94 3.52
N ALA A 24 2.82 2.68 2.53
CA ALA A 24 3.68 3.32 1.54
C ALA A 24 4.36 4.56 2.14
N SER A 25 5.65 4.73 1.84
CA SER A 25 6.46 5.86 2.32
C SER A 25 6.12 7.19 1.63
N THR A 26 5.25 7.20 0.62
CA THR A 26 4.90 8.41 -0.15
C THR A 26 3.56 9.04 0.23
N GLY A 27 2.81 8.45 1.17
CA GLY A 27 1.49 8.96 1.56
C GLY A 27 1.51 10.38 2.15
N PHE A 28 2.63 10.81 2.74
CA PHE A 28 2.73 12.13 3.37
C PHE A 28 2.71 13.30 2.36
N TYR A 29 3.07 13.06 1.09
CA TYR A 29 3.13 14.12 0.07
C TYR A 29 1.78 14.79 -0.20
N PHE A 30 0.66 14.11 0.10
CA PHE A 30 -0.68 14.61 -0.22
C PHE A 30 -1.56 14.85 1.00
N LYS A 31 -1.23 14.24 2.14
CA LYS A 31 -2.00 14.37 3.39
C LYS A 31 -2.14 15.83 3.85
N TRP A 32 -1.10 16.65 3.67
CA TRP A 32 -1.11 18.05 4.11
C TRP A 32 -2.21 18.88 3.44
N ILE A 33 -2.63 18.55 2.21
CA ILE A 33 -3.69 19.27 1.48
C ILE A 33 -5.02 19.19 2.26
N PHE A 34 -5.27 18.07 2.93
CA PHE A 34 -6.49 17.85 3.71
C PHE A 34 -6.37 18.38 5.14
N TYR A 35 -5.17 18.34 5.74
CA TYR A 35 -4.95 18.80 7.11
C TYR A 35 -4.68 20.30 7.24
N MET A 36 -4.11 20.96 6.22
CA MET A 36 -3.82 22.39 6.25
C MET A 36 -5.07 23.26 6.44
N PRO A 37 -6.20 23.03 5.74
CA PRO A 37 -7.44 23.77 5.99
C PRO A 37 -7.90 23.65 7.44
N LEU A 38 -7.83 22.45 8.03
CA LEU A 38 -8.19 22.22 9.43
C LEU A 38 -7.25 22.97 10.40
N ALA A 39 -5.95 23.00 10.09
CA ALA A 39 -4.99 23.78 10.87
C ALA A 39 -5.25 25.29 10.79
N VAL A 40 -5.60 25.82 9.60
CA VAL A 40 -5.97 27.23 9.40
C VAL A 40 -7.25 27.59 10.14
N LEU A 41 -8.21 26.67 10.24
CA LEU A 41 -9.42 26.83 11.05
C LEU A 41 -9.16 26.77 12.56
N GLY A 42 -7.90 26.60 12.99
CA GLY A 42 -7.51 26.60 14.40
C GLY A 42 -7.84 25.32 15.14
N ILE A 43 -8.03 24.19 14.44
CA ILE A 43 -8.23 22.89 15.10
C ILE A 43 -6.98 22.56 15.93
N PRO A 44 -7.11 22.21 17.22
CA PRO A 44 -5.95 21.92 18.07
C PRO A 44 -5.18 20.68 17.60
N VAL A 45 -3.83 20.72 17.67
CA VAL A 45 -2.94 19.60 17.28
C VAL A 45 -3.32 18.30 18.00
N GLN A 46 -3.76 18.39 19.26
CA GLN A 46 -4.19 17.26 20.08
C GLN A 46 -5.34 16.47 19.43
N VAL A 47 -6.25 17.15 18.73
CA VAL A 47 -7.36 16.49 18.02
C VAL A 47 -6.82 15.59 16.90
N PHE A 48 -5.83 16.06 16.12
CA PHE A 48 -5.21 15.25 15.07
C PHE A 48 -4.50 14.02 15.65
N VAL A 49 -3.83 14.17 16.80
CA VAL A 49 -3.15 13.05 17.46
C VAL A 49 -4.17 11.99 17.92
N VAL A 50 -5.25 12.41 18.58
CA VAL A 50 -6.28 11.50 19.09
C VAL A 50 -7.01 10.81 17.93
N VAL A 51 -7.50 11.58 16.95
CA VAL A 51 -8.21 11.03 15.79
C VAL A 51 -7.29 10.12 14.97
N GLY A 52 -6.03 10.53 14.76
CA GLY A 52 -5.05 9.71 14.06
C GLY A 52 -4.73 8.40 14.79
N LEU A 53 -4.73 8.38 16.12
CA LEU A 53 -4.57 7.16 16.90
C LEU A 53 -5.81 6.25 16.80
N ILE A 54 -7.01 6.82 16.88
CA ILE A 54 -8.25 6.07 16.69
C ILE A 54 -8.27 5.45 15.29
N ASP A 55 -7.97 6.24 14.26
CA ASP A 55 -7.86 5.76 12.88
C ASP A 55 -6.82 4.65 12.75
N LEU A 56 -5.62 4.83 13.30
CA LEU A 56 -4.57 3.81 13.27
C LEU A 56 -5.04 2.48 13.89
N LEU A 57 -5.64 2.52 15.08
CA LEU A 57 -6.17 1.32 15.74
C LEU A 57 -7.34 0.72 14.96
N TYR A 58 -8.19 1.56 14.38
CA TYR A 58 -9.30 1.13 13.55
C TYR A 58 -8.80 0.42 12.28
N GLN A 59 -7.79 0.98 11.63
CA GLN A 59 -7.21 0.39 10.43
C GLN A 59 -6.54 -0.94 10.73
N VAL A 60 -6.02 -1.21 11.93
CA VAL A 60 -5.44 -2.53 12.23
C VAL A 60 -6.51 -3.62 12.26
N TRP A 61 -7.63 -3.43 12.97
CA TRP A 61 -8.58 -4.53 13.21
C TRP A 61 -9.34 -4.97 11.96
N VAL A 62 -9.56 -4.08 10.98
CA VAL A 62 -10.24 -4.41 9.72
C VAL A 62 -9.41 -5.36 8.83
N HIS A 63 -8.12 -5.54 9.11
CA HIS A 63 -7.25 -6.44 8.35
C HIS A 63 -7.28 -7.88 8.87
N THR A 64 -8.41 -8.56 8.71
CA THR A 64 -8.51 -9.98 9.08
C THR A 64 -9.47 -10.74 8.18
N ARG A 65 -9.18 -12.03 7.98
CA ARG A 65 -10.10 -12.99 7.35
C ARG A 65 -11.01 -13.70 8.37
N LEU A 66 -10.74 -13.54 9.67
CA LEU A 66 -11.39 -14.33 10.73
C LEU A 66 -12.80 -13.83 11.07
N VAL A 67 -13.09 -12.56 10.80
CA VAL A 67 -14.39 -11.95 11.10
C VAL A 67 -15.20 -11.88 9.82
N GLY A 68 -16.33 -12.60 9.80
CA GLY A 68 -17.29 -12.60 8.70
C GLY A 68 -18.11 -11.30 8.65
N ARG A 69 -19.28 -11.37 8.01
CA ARG A 69 -20.19 -10.22 7.94
C ARG A 69 -20.76 -9.88 9.32
N LEU A 70 -20.88 -8.58 9.62
CA LEU A 70 -21.42 -8.05 10.89
C LEU A 70 -22.83 -7.44 10.76
N GLY A 71 -23.51 -7.69 9.63
CA GLY A 71 -24.90 -7.29 9.42
C GLY A 71 -25.09 -5.77 9.36
N TRP A 72 -25.93 -5.22 10.25
CA TRP A 72 -26.33 -3.81 10.19
C TRP A 72 -25.16 -2.82 10.38
N ILE A 73 -24.08 -3.26 11.04
CA ILE A 73 -22.87 -2.45 11.23
C ILE A 73 -22.27 -2.03 9.89
N GLU A 74 -22.36 -2.90 8.88
CA GLU A 74 -21.79 -2.69 7.53
C GLU A 74 -22.55 -1.67 6.67
N TYR A 75 -23.62 -1.08 7.22
CA TYR A 75 -24.29 0.05 6.58
C TYR A 75 -23.62 1.39 6.90
N VAL A 76 -22.86 1.45 8.00
CA VAL A 76 -22.25 2.69 8.49
C VAL A 76 -20.75 2.56 8.59
N LEU A 77 -20.27 1.48 9.19
CA LEU A 77 -18.86 1.24 9.51
C LEU A 77 -18.22 0.26 8.54
N VAL A 78 -16.94 0.48 8.27
CA VAL A 78 -16.10 -0.45 7.50
C VAL A 78 -15.75 -1.64 8.39
N THR A 79 -16.20 -2.83 8.01
CA THR A 79 -15.87 -4.07 8.70
C THR A 79 -14.74 -4.81 7.99
N PRO A 80 -14.21 -5.90 8.59
CA PRO A 80 -13.23 -6.74 7.92
C PRO A 80 -13.73 -7.29 6.59
N SER A 81 -15.03 -7.57 6.45
CA SER A 81 -15.63 -7.99 5.17
C SER A 81 -15.54 -6.89 4.12
N ASN A 82 -15.93 -5.66 4.46
CA ASN A 82 -15.84 -4.53 3.53
C ASN A 82 -14.39 -4.24 3.13
N HIS A 83 -13.46 -4.33 4.09
CA HIS A 83 -12.04 -4.06 3.85
C HIS A 83 -11.34 -5.19 3.07
N ARG A 84 -11.78 -6.44 3.19
CA ARG A 84 -11.32 -7.53 2.31
C ARG A 84 -11.64 -7.22 0.85
N VAL A 85 -12.86 -6.76 0.56
CA VAL A 85 -13.24 -6.35 -0.80
C VAL A 85 -12.34 -5.23 -1.30
N HIS A 86 -12.05 -4.21 -0.48
CA HIS A 86 -11.10 -3.16 -0.83
C HIS A 86 -9.71 -3.70 -1.23
N HIS A 87 -9.23 -4.70 -0.51
CA HIS A 87 -7.94 -5.34 -0.78
C HIS A 87 -7.96 -6.38 -1.91
N GLY A 88 -9.14 -6.77 -2.39
CA GLY A 88 -9.30 -7.79 -3.40
C GLY A 88 -8.83 -7.33 -4.77
N LYS A 89 -8.17 -8.24 -5.50
CA LYS A 89 -7.84 -8.01 -6.91
C LYS A 89 -8.88 -8.57 -7.88
N ASN A 90 -9.87 -9.32 -7.39
CA ASN A 90 -11.04 -9.78 -8.16
C ASN A 90 -11.70 -8.61 -8.90
N ASP A 91 -12.30 -8.87 -10.05
CA ASP A 91 -12.82 -7.78 -10.88
C ASP A 91 -13.96 -7.00 -10.19
N TYR A 92 -14.77 -7.64 -9.35
CA TYR A 92 -15.81 -6.96 -8.56
C TYR A 92 -15.26 -6.12 -7.41
N CYS A 93 -14.03 -6.37 -6.98
CA CYS A 93 -13.35 -5.66 -5.90
C CYS A 93 -12.63 -4.39 -6.38
N ILE A 94 -12.35 -4.29 -7.68
CA ILE A 94 -11.62 -3.16 -8.24
C ILE A 94 -12.43 -1.88 -8.12
N ASP A 95 -11.78 -0.84 -7.60
CA ASP A 95 -12.35 0.49 -7.42
C ASP A 95 -13.60 0.51 -6.50
N LYS A 96 -13.54 -0.30 -5.43
CA LYS A 96 -14.59 -0.42 -4.42
C LYS A 96 -14.10 -0.17 -3.00
N ASN A 97 -15.04 0.20 -2.13
CA ASN A 97 -14.88 0.31 -0.69
C ASN A 97 -13.67 1.16 -0.26
N TYR A 98 -13.66 2.45 -0.63
CA TYR A 98 -12.58 3.39 -0.32
C TYR A 98 -12.60 3.97 1.09
N GLY A 99 -13.70 3.82 1.83
CA GLY A 99 -13.83 4.31 3.19
C GLY A 99 -12.80 3.67 4.13
N GLY A 100 -12.18 4.48 5.00
CA GLY A 100 -11.28 3.96 6.05
C GLY A 100 -12.05 3.44 7.26
N MET A 101 -13.03 4.20 7.75
CA MET A 101 -13.81 3.87 8.95
C MET A 101 -15.32 3.78 8.69
N PHE A 102 -15.81 4.56 7.73
CA PHE A 102 -17.23 4.65 7.42
C PHE A 102 -17.50 4.26 5.96
N CYS A 103 -18.20 3.15 5.75
CA CYS A 103 -18.64 2.71 4.42
C CYS A 103 -19.86 3.51 3.93
N ALA A 104 -20.44 4.37 4.78
CA ALA A 104 -21.49 5.31 4.40
C ALA A 104 -21.05 6.20 3.22
N TRP A 105 -19.78 6.60 3.17
CA TRP A 105 -19.22 7.35 2.03
C TRP A 105 -19.27 6.52 0.75
N ASP A 106 -18.90 5.25 0.80
CA ASP A 106 -18.94 4.37 -0.36
C ASP A 106 -20.34 4.15 -0.90
N ARG A 107 -21.33 4.08 -0.01
CA ARG A 107 -22.73 3.98 -0.40
C ARG A 107 -23.22 5.26 -1.05
N MET A 108 -22.88 6.42 -0.47
CA MET A 108 -23.28 7.72 -1.00
C MET A 108 -22.69 8.02 -2.38
N PHE A 109 -21.45 7.57 -2.63
CA PHE A 109 -20.76 7.79 -3.91
C PHE A 109 -20.82 6.59 -4.88
N GLY A 110 -21.54 5.52 -4.54
CA GLY A 110 -21.73 4.36 -5.42
C GLY A 110 -20.51 3.45 -5.60
N THR A 111 -19.55 3.52 -4.67
CA THR A 111 -18.32 2.70 -4.65
C THR A 111 -18.42 1.51 -3.70
N TYR A 112 -19.55 1.33 -3.01
CA TYR A 112 -19.76 0.16 -2.15
C TYR A 112 -19.90 -1.14 -2.98
N ALA A 113 -19.23 -2.19 -2.54
CA ALA A 113 -19.46 -3.57 -2.97
C ALA A 113 -19.43 -4.50 -1.75
N ASP A 114 -20.36 -5.45 -1.72
CA ASP A 114 -20.41 -6.50 -0.71
C ASP A 114 -19.44 -7.64 -1.08
N GLU A 115 -18.92 -8.32 -0.07
CA GLU A 115 -18.13 -9.54 -0.25
C GLU A 115 -19.03 -10.63 -0.81
N ARG A 116 -18.54 -11.39 -1.80
CA ARG A 116 -19.29 -12.49 -2.43
C ARG A 116 -18.85 -13.84 -1.87
N GLU A 117 -19.78 -14.66 -1.41
CA GLU A 117 -19.45 -15.97 -0.83
C GLU A 117 -19.04 -16.97 -1.91
N GLU A 118 -19.66 -16.87 -3.08
CA GLU A 118 -19.43 -17.68 -4.26
C GLU A 118 -18.11 -17.33 -4.99
N GLU A 119 -17.52 -16.17 -4.68
CA GLU A 119 -16.31 -15.67 -5.33
C GLU A 119 -15.26 -15.26 -4.28
N PRO A 120 -14.48 -16.24 -3.75
CA PRO A 120 -13.46 -15.97 -2.75
C PRO A 120 -12.48 -14.87 -3.20
N ILE A 121 -12.15 -13.98 -2.26
CA ILE A 121 -11.28 -12.85 -2.54
C ILE A 121 -9.83 -13.30 -2.66
N VAL A 122 -9.21 -12.94 -3.78
CA VAL A 122 -7.78 -13.07 -4.04
C VAL A 122 -7.12 -11.71 -3.80
N TYR A 123 -5.96 -11.72 -3.13
CA TYR A 123 -5.23 -10.50 -2.76
C TYR A 123 -3.98 -10.30 -3.61
N GLY A 124 -3.23 -9.23 -3.31
CA GLY A 124 -2.03 -8.84 -4.02
C GLY A 124 -2.32 -7.94 -5.23
N LEU A 125 -1.30 -7.69 -6.04
CA LEU A 125 -1.42 -6.84 -7.22
C LEU A 125 -1.84 -7.66 -8.45
N LYS A 126 -2.69 -7.08 -9.31
CA LYS A 126 -2.97 -7.66 -10.65
C LYS A 126 -1.68 -7.85 -11.47
N LYS A 127 -0.74 -6.92 -11.36
CA LYS A 127 0.61 -7.06 -11.89
C LYS A 127 1.57 -7.29 -10.73
N LYS A 128 2.07 -8.53 -10.57
CA LYS A 128 3.01 -8.89 -9.51
C LYS A 128 4.22 -7.93 -9.50
N LEU A 129 4.66 -7.55 -8.30
CA LEU A 129 5.83 -6.68 -8.11
C LEU A 129 7.14 -7.39 -8.51
N ASN A 130 7.20 -8.71 -8.31
CA ASN A 130 8.37 -9.58 -8.54
C ASN A 130 9.67 -9.03 -7.91
N SER A 131 9.58 -8.51 -6.69
CA SER A 131 10.73 -8.02 -5.96
C SER A 131 10.51 -8.04 -4.45
N TRP A 132 11.55 -8.45 -3.73
CA TRP A 132 11.64 -8.36 -2.28
C TRP A 132 12.30 -7.04 -1.82
N ASN A 133 12.58 -6.11 -2.73
CA ASN A 133 13.24 -4.85 -2.43
C ASN A 133 12.25 -3.81 -1.88
N PRO A 134 12.37 -3.37 -0.61
CA PRO A 134 11.42 -2.46 0.00
C PRO A 134 11.46 -1.05 -0.62
N VAL A 135 12.62 -0.62 -1.13
CA VAL A 135 12.74 0.66 -1.85
C VAL A 135 12.01 0.56 -3.18
N TRP A 136 12.21 -0.52 -3.94
CA TRP A 136 11.51 -0.73 -5.20
C TRP A 136 10.00 -0.92 -5.02
N SER A 137 9.56 -1.61 -3.96
CA SER A 137 8.15 -1.75 -3.60
C SER A 137 7.44 -0.39 -3.46
N ASN A 138 8.14 0.64 -2.97
CA ASN A 138 7.61 1.99 -2.87
C ASN A 138 7.69 2.80 -4.17
N LEU A 139 8.69 2.53 -5.04
CA LEU A 139 9.00 3.39 -6.19
C LEU A 139 8.56 2.83 -7.55
N HIS A 140 8.33 1.52 -7.68
CA HIS A 140 8.06 0.87 -8.96
C HIS A 140 6.87 1.48 -9.72
N TYR A 141 5.78 1.78 -9.00
CA TYR A 141 4.58 2.33 -9.62
C TYR A 141 4.80 3.79 -10.03
N TRP A 142 5.49 4.59 -9.21
CA TRP A 142 5.92 5.94 -9.59
C TRP A 142 6.79 5.94 -10.85
N ALA A 143 7.81 5.07 -10.92
CA ALA A 143 8.65 4.93 -12.09
C ALA A 143 7.83 4.58 -13.34
N SER A 144 6.83 3.69 -13.21
CA SER A 144 5.93 3.35 -14.31
C SER A 144 5.08 4.53 -14.78
N MET A 145 4.59 5.37 -13.84
CA MET A 145 3.81 6.56 -14.15
C MET A 145 4.65 7.63 -14.85
N PHE A 146 5.85 7.92 -14.34
CA PHE A 146 6.76 8.88 -14.96
C PHE A 146 7.20 8.42 -16.36
N LYS A 147 7.49 7.13 -16.52
CA LYS A 147 7.79 6.55 -17.84
C LYS A 147 6.60 6.71 -18.80
N LYS A 148 5.38 6.37 -18.36
CA LYS A 148 4.16 6.51 -19.16
C LYS A 148 3.92 7.96 -19.56
N ALA A 149 4.10 8.91 -18.64
CA ALA A 149 3.99 10.34 -18.93
C ALA A 149 5.05 10.81 -19.93
N GLY A 150 6.30 10.34 -19.82
CA GLY A 150 7.37 10.64 -20.77
C GLY A 150 7.11 10.14 -22.19
N GLN A 151 6.22 9.15 -22.35
CA GLN A 151 5.81 8.60 -23.65
C GLN A 151 4.61 9.33 -24.28
N GLN A 152 4.01 10.32 -23.60
CA GLN A 152 2.88 11.07 -24.15
C GLN A 152 3.35 12.32 -24.90
N ASP A 153 2.70 12.61 -26.02
CA ASP A 153 3.03 13.78 -26.83
C ASP A 153 2.38 15.06 -26.28
N ASN A 154 1.14 14.98 -25.81
CA ASN A 154 0.39 16.14 -25.31
C ASN A 154 0.46 16.27 -23.77
N TRP A 155 0.40 17.52 -23.29
CA TRP A 155 0.54 17.83 -21.87
C TRP A 155 -0.64 17.32 -21.02
N ARG A 156 -1.83 17.22 -21.61
CA ARG A 156 -3.02 16.73 -20.91
C ARG A 156 -2.86 15.26 -20.53
N ASP A 157 -2.43 14.43 -21.46
CA ASP A 157 -2.21 13.00 -21.25
C ASP A 157 -1.04 12.75 -20.30
N LYS A 158 -0.01 13.61 -20.34
CA LYS A 158 1.04 13.62 -19.31
C LYS A 158 0.46 13.80 -17.91
N LEU A 159 -0.43 14.77 -17.72
CA LEU A 159 -1.09 14.99 -16.43
C LEU A 159 -2.04 13.85 -16.06
N MET A 160 -2.82 13.32 -17.01
CA MET A 160 -3.74 12.21 -16.76
C MET A 160 -3.01 10.94 -16.30
N CYS A 161 -1.75 10.73 -16.69
CA CYS A 161 -0.93 9.65 -16.12
C CYS A 161 -0.81 9.72 -14.58
N PHE A 162 -0.96 10.90 -13.98
CA PHE A 162 -0.90 11.11 -12.54
C PHE A 162 -2.26 11.13 -11.85
N PHE A 163 -3.29 11.68 -12.49
CA PHE A 163 -4.60 11.93 -11.87
C PHE A 163 -5.70 10.95 -12.28
N ALA A 164 -5.55 10.27 -13.43
CA ALA A 164 -6.55 9.31 -13.89
C ALA A 164 -6.51 8.01 -13.07
N PRO A 165 -7.57 7.19 -13.13
CA PRO A 165 -7.56 5.84 -12.56
C PRO A 165 -6.39 5.00 -13.10
N PRO A 166 -5.88 4.00 -12.35
CA PRO A 166 -4.81 3.12 -12.80
C PRO A 166 -5.04 2.47 -14.17
N ALA A 167 -6.31 2.21 -14.51
CA ALA A 167 -6.72 1.61 -15.76
C ALA A 167 -6.74 2.56 -16.96
N TRP A 168 -6.65 3.87 -16.73
CA TRP A 168 -6.73 4.85 -17.80
C TRP A 168 -5.59 4.70 -18.81
N SER A 169 -5.89 4.90 -20.09
CA SER A 169 -4.91 4.98 -21.16
C SER A 169 -5.30 6.04 -22.18
N PRO A 170 -4.33 6.73 -22.80
CA PRO A 170 -4.61 7.77 -23.80
C PRO A 170 -5.42 7.25 -24.99
N ASP A 171 -5.17 6.01 -25.41
CA ASP A 171 -5.83 5.35 -26.54
C ASP A 171 -7.12 4.60 -26.14
N GLY A 172 -7.44 4.55 -24.84
CA GLY A 172 -8.56 3.78 -24.30
C GLY A 172 -8.44 2.26 -24.46
N LYS A 173 -7.35 1.75 -25.04
CA LYS A 173 -7.16 0.34 -25.39
C LYS A 173 -6.22 -0.40 -24.43
N SER A 174 -5.50 0.33 -23.59
CA SER A 174 -4.49 -0.23 -22.67
C SER A 174 -5.01 -0.43 -21.24
N ALA A 175 -6.33 -0.57 -21.06
CA ALA A 175 -6.89 -0.90 -19.76
C ALA A 175 -6.42 -2.31 -19.31
N PRO A 176 -6.08 -2.51 -18.02
CA PRO A 176 -5.80 -3.83 -17.48
C PRO A 176 -6.94 -4.77 -17.82
N LYS A 177 -6.62 -5.91 -18.45
CA LYS A 177 -7.64 -6.92 -18.75
C LYS A 177 -8.27 -7.41 -17.43
N PRO A 178 -9.56 -7.80 -17.46
CA PRO A 178 -10.17 -8.60 -16.41
C PRO A 178 -9.24 -9.74 -16.01
N LEU A 179 -9.26 -10.16 -14.73
CA LEU A 179 -8.52 -11.35 -14.35
C LEU A 179 -9.07 -12.52 -15.17
N ALA A 180 -8.22 -13.12 -16.01
CA ALA A 180 -8.65 -14.16 -16.93
C ALA A 180 -9.18 -15.40 -16.19
N GLU A 181 -8.59 -15.69 -15.03
CA GLU A 181 -8.99 -16.75 -14.10
C GLU A 181 -8.73 -16.27 -12.67
N ILE A 182 -9.64 -16.58 -11.75
CA ILE A 182 -9.42 -16.43 -10.31
C ILE A 182 -8.54 -17.61 -9.89
N PRO A 183 -7.25 -17.42 -9.56
CA PRO A 183 -6.44 -18.54 -9.10
C PRO A 183 -7.09 -19.12 -7.84
N VAL A 184 -7.24 -20.43 -7.80
CA VAL A 184 -7.71 -21.13 -6.60
C VAL A 184 -6.78 -20.73 -5.46
N ALA A 185 -7.36 -20.30 -4.33
CA ALA A 185 -6.63 -19.71 -3.20
C ALA A 185 -5.42 -20.55 -2.72
N ASP A 186 -5.40 -21.84 -3.05
CA ASP A 186 -4.40 -22.82 -2.65
C ASP A 186 -3.13 -22.87 -3.52
N GLU A 187 -3.11 -22.26 -4.72
CA GLU A 187 -1.91 -22.27 -5.59
C GLU A 187 -0.93 -21.13 -5.30
N ILE A 188 -1.33 -20.12 -4.52
CA ILE A 188 -0.51 -18.92 -4.26
C ILE A 188 0.59 -19.21 -3.20
N PHE A 189 0.46 -20.29 -2.43
CA PHE A 189 1.32 -20.59 -1.28
C PHE A 189 1.94 -21.97 -1.34
N VAL A 190 2.84 -22.20 -2.31
CA VAL A 190 3.57 -23.47 -2.39
C VAL A 190 4.96 -23.40 -1.73
N GLU A 191 5.55 -22.22 -1.54
CA GLU A 191 6.89 -22.12 -0.93
C GLU A 191 6.94 -21.25 0.33
N LYS A 192 7.36 -21.88 1.43
CA LYS A 192 7.65 -21.18 2.69
C LYS A 192 8.88 -20.29 2.48
N THR A 193 8.76 -19.00 2.77
CA THR A 193 9.90 -18.07 2.77
C THR A 193 11.07 -18.68 3.57
N PRO A 194 12.29 -18.77 3.00
CA PRO A 194 13.44 -19.36 3.66
C PRO A 194 13.73 -18.73 5.03
N LEU A 195 14.17 -19.53 5.99
CA LEU A 195 14.51 -19.04 7.35
C LEU A 195 15.57 -17.94 7.31
N SER A 196 16.55 -18.02 6.41
CA SER A 196 17.59 -17.00 6.23
C SER A 196 17.01 -15.63 5.86
N ILE A 197 15.98 -15.57 5.02
CA ILE A 197 15.30 -14.32 4.66
C ILE A 197 14.50 -13.78 5.84
N LYS A 198 13.80 -14.65 6.58
CA LYS A 198 13.07 -14.24 7.80
C LYS A 198 14.01 -13.66 8.85
N LEU A 199 15.12 -14.36 9.15
CA LEU A 199 16.11 -13.92 10.13
C LEU A 199 16.82 -12.64 9.69
N SER A 200 17.24 -12.53 8.42
CA SER A 200 17.86 -11.31 7.92
C SER A 200 16.88 -10.12 7.89
N GLY A 201 15.60 -10.35 7.61
CA GLY A 201 14.56 -9.32 7.69
C GLY A 201 14.30 -8.85 9.12
N LEU A 202 14.23 -9.78 10.08
CA LEU A 202 14.11 -9.45 11.50
C LEU A 202 15.33 -8.66 11.99
N MET A 203 16.54 -9.15 11.69
CA MET A 203 17.80 -8.49 12.05
C MET A 203 17.86 -7.07 11.46
N MET A 204 17.53 -6.91 10.17
CA MET A 204 17.50 -5.60 9.53
C MET A 204 16.48 -4.66 10.19
N THR A 205 15.31 -5.17 10.57
CA THR A 205 14.29 -4.38 11.27
C THR A 205 14.80 -3.88 12.63
N VAL A 206 15.42 -4.76 13.42
CA VAL A 206 16.00 -4.41 14.73
C VAL A 206 17.13 -3.40 14.59
N ILE A 207 18.09 -3.65 13.70
CA ILE A 207 19.21 -2.72 13.45
C ILE A 207 18.67 -1.36 12.98
N SER A 208 17.71 -1.35 12.07
CA SER A 208 17.14 -0.10 11.54
C SER A 208 16.38 0.68 12.62
N ALA A 209 15.67 -0.01 13.52
CA ALA A 209 15.01 0.62 14.66
C ALA A 209 16.03 1.26 15.61
N ILE A 210 17.12 0.55 15.93
CA ILE A 210 18.21 1.08 16.77
C ILE A 210 18.86 2.30 16.11
N VAL A 211 19.24 2.19 14.82
CA VAL A 211 19.83 3.30 14.06
C VAL A 211 18.89 4.50 14.01
N LEU A 212 17.58 4.27 13.80
CA LEU A 212 16.59 5.33 13.78
C LEU A 212 16.48 6.04 15.14
N VAL A 213 16.42 5.28 16.25
CA VAL A 213 16.37 5.85 17.60
C VAL A 213 17.63 6.67 17.90
N LEU A 214 18.81 6.12 17.62
CA LEU A 214 20.07 6.81 17.81
C LEU A 214 20.16 8.07 16.93
N TYR A 215 19.75 7.97 15.67
CA TYR A 215 19.69 9.11 14.75
C TYR A 215 18.75 10.20 15.27
N LEU A 216 17.51 9.85 15.65
CA LEU A 216 16.55 10.83 16.16
C LEU A 216 17.03 11.49 17.46
N GLY A 217 17.71 10.74 18.34
CA GLY A 217 18.29 11.25 19.58
C GLY A 217 19.48 12.18 19.38
N THR A 218 20.22 12.02 18.28
CA THR A 218 21.46 12.78 18.01
C THR A 218 21.34 13.79 16.87
N LYS A 219 20.24 13.77 16.08
CA LYS A 219 20.12 14.57 14.83
C LYS A 219 20.39 16.05 15.01
N GLN A 220 19.99 16.64 16.15
CA GLN A 220 20.16 18.07 16.41
C GLN A 220 21.64 18.47 16.58
N GLN A 221 22.51 17.50 16.90
CA GLN A 221 23.95 17.70 17.09
C GLN A 221 24.74 17.42 15.81
N LEU A 222 24.11 16.82 14.78
CA LEU A 222 24.77 16.41 13.55
C LEU A 222 24.68 17.52 12.49
N PRO A 223 25.77 17.83 11.76
CA PRO A 223 25.72 18.69 10.58
C PRO A 223 24.72 18.16 9.54
N GLY A 224 24.06 19.04 8.81
CA GLY A 224 23.05 18.65 7.82
C GLY A 224 23.55 17.65 6.78
N LEU A 225 24.81 17.78 6.34
CA LEU A 225 25.43 16.82 5.41
C LEU A 225 25.51 15.40 6.03
N VAL A 226 25.87 15.29 7.31
CA VAL A 226 25.93 14.01 8.02
C VAL A 226 24.54 13.39 8.14
N GLN A 227 23.51 14.20 8.41
CA GLN A 227 22.13 13.73 8.44
C GLN A 227 21.70 13.12 7.11
N ILE A 228 22.01 13.80 5.99
CA ILE A 228 21.73 13.31 4.64
C ILE A 228 22.48 12.01 4.36
N LEU A 229 23.76 11.93 4.73
CA LEU A 229 24.57 10.72 4.55
C LEU A 229 24.01 9.54 5.34
N VAL A 230 23.65 9.73 6.61
CA VAL A 230 23.05 8.67 7.45
C VAL A 230 21.74 8.17 6.82
N ALA A 231 20.86 9.08 6.40
CA ALA A 231 19.62 8.72 5.73
C ALA A 231 19.87 7.97 4.40
N GLY A 232 20.82 8.46 3.59
CA GLY A 232 21.22 7.85 2.32
C GLY A 232 21.78 6.44 2.52
N THR A 233 22.67 6.24 3.49
CA THR A 233 23.22 4.92 3.83
C THR A 233 22.13 3.95 4.27
N ALA A 234 21.15 4.39 5.07
CA ALA A 234 20.02 3.55 5.47
C ALA A 234 19.21 3.09 4.25
N VAL A 235 18.84 4.01 3.35
CA VAL A 235 18.11 3.68 2.12
C VAL A 235 18.91 2.73 1.23
N CYS A 236 20.22 2.98 1.05
CA CYS A 236 21.09 2.10 0.28
C CYS A 236 21.18 0.70 0.88
N ALA A 237 21.28 0.58 2.21
CA ALA A 237 21.32 -0.72 2.89
C ALA A 237 20.03 -1.53 2.63
N PHE A 238 18.87 -0.88 2.74
CA PHE A 238 17.57 -1.51 2.39
C PHE A 238 17.51 -1.93 0.92
N ALA A 239 17.99 -1.09 0.00
CA ALA A 239 18.00 -1.40 -1.43
C ALA A 239 18.91 -2.59 -1.75
N VAL A 240 20.11 -2.64 -1.18
CA VAL A 240 21.11 -3.70 -1.41
C VAL A 240 20.61 -5.03 -0.87
N LEU A 241 20.14 -5.08 0.39
CA LEU A 241 19.60 -6.30 0.98
C LEU A 241 18.37 -6.81 0.22
N GLY A 242 17.47 -5.88 -0.12
CA GLY A 242 16.29 -6.17 -0.93
C GLY A 242 16.62 -6.73 -2.31
N TYR A 243 17.70 -6.24 -2.94
CA TYR A 243 18.22 -6.80 -4.19
C TYR A 243 18.70 -8.24 -3.99
N PHE A 244 19.48 -8.53 -2.94
CA PHE A 244 19.95 -9.89 -2.66
C PHE A 244 18.79 -10.87 -2.40
N TRP A 245 17.78 -10.48 -1.62
CA TRP A 245 16.56 -11.29 -1.46
C TRP A 245 15.85 -11.54 -2.79
N THR A 246 15.77 -10.51 -3.64
CA THR A 246 15.16 -10.63 -4.98
C THR A 246 15.93 -11.61 -5.87
N GLN A 247 17.28 -11.53 -5.89
CA GLN A 247 18.10 -12.44 -6.69
C GLN A 247 18.02 -13.88 -6.19
N GLY A 248 18.03 -14.09 -4.86
CA GLY A 248 17.94 -15.42 -4.25
C GLY A 248 16.62 -16.14 -4.52
N ASN A 249 15.55 -15.41 -4.82
CA ASN A 249 14.20 -15.94 -5.03
C ASN A 249 13.72 -15.83 -6.49
N LYS A 250 14.61 -15.68 -7.48
CA LYS A 250 14.20 -15.56 -8.90
C LYS A 250 13.28 -16.68 -9.38
N LYS A 251 13.49 -17.92 -8.91
CA LYS A 251 12.64 -19.07 -9.24
C LYS A 251 11.18 -18.92 -8.77
N GLU A 252 10.92 -18.10 -7.76
CA GLU A 252 9.58 -17.77 -7.26
C GLU A 252 8.84 -16.84 -8.23
N PHE A 253 9.57 -16.01 -8.99
CA PHE A 253 9.02 -15.03 -9.93
C PHE A 253 8.76 -15.59 -11.34
N GLU A 254 9.33 -16.75 -11.65
CA GLU A 254 9.18 -17.44 -12.94
C GLU A 254 7.98 -18.41 -12.97
N ARG A 255 7.21 -18.49 -11.86
CA ARG A 255 5.95 -19.23 -11.72
C ARG A 255 4.73 -18.30 -11.81
#